data_AF-L0W8H9-F1
#
_entry.id   AF-L0W8H9-F1
#
_cell.length_a   1.000
_cell.length_b   1.000
_cell.length_c   1.000
_cell.angle_alpha   90.00
_cell.angle_beta   90.00
_cell.angle_gamma   90.00
#
_symmetry.space_group_name_H-M   'P 1'
#
loop_
_entity.id
_entity.type
_entity.pdbx_description
1 polymer ?
#
loop_
_entity_poly.entity_id
_entity_poly.type
_entity_poly.pdbx_seq_one_letter_code
_entity_poly.pdbx_strand_id
1 'polypeptide(L)'
;MLMVLGLWSTPLMAASNGGTTIAQLDVAEGHDPDHMAPGIPRDFPLPPGSHGLVVNSSLTIGTVKGVDEKQAIAFYKPYFQARQWDIRRDVEAPGFVKITACEKAGSQCVTLSASSGGMTNTPGVMRFSFPQKDTLR
;
A
#
# COMPACT_ATOMS: atom_id res chain seq x y z
N MET A 1 21.87 -22.98 38.21
CA MET A 1 20.83 -23.71 37.44
C MET A 1 19.87 -22.66 36.91
N LEU A 2 19.92 -22.32 35.61
CA LEU A 2 19.09 -22.89 34.53
C LEU A 2 17.59 -22.83 34.86
N MET A 3 16.66 -22.36 34.02
CA MET A 3 16.65 -21.78 32.68
C MET A 3 15.16 -21.40 32.42
N VAL A 4 14.94 -20.36 31.60
CA VAL A 4 13.89 -20.21 30.55
C VAL A 4 12.41 -20.40 30.94
N LEU A 5 11.57 -19.45 30.49
CA LEU A 5 10.28 -19.61 29.77
C LEU A 5 9.49 -18.30 29.97
N GLY A 6 9.04 -17.56 28.97
CA GLY A 6 9.08 -17.70 27.53
C GLY A 6 8.59 -16.36 26.97
N LEU A 7 9.19 -15.92 25.87
CA LEU A 7 8.69 -14.80 25.10
C LEU A 7 7.29 -15.15 24.60
N TRP A 8 6.26 -14.51 25.17
CA TRP A 8 4.93 -14.55 24.59
C TRP A 8 4.97 -13.59 23.42
N SER A 9 5.12 -14.16 22.22
CA SER A 9 4.88 -13.48 20.96
C SER A 9 3.47 -12.89 21.02
N THR A 10 3.36 -11.60 21.35
CA THR A 10 2.14 -10.86 21.05
C THR A 10 1.96 -10.93 19.54
N PRO A 11 0.87 -11.50 19.02
CA PRO A 11 0.53 -11.26 17.64
C PRO A 11 0.39 -9.74 17.50
N LEU A 12 1.19 -9.15 16.62
CA LEU A 12 0.93 -7.78 16.15
C LEU A 12 -0.46 -7.82 15.54
N MET A 13 -1.47 -7.49 16.34
CA MET A 13 -2.83 -7.34 15.86
C MET A 13 -2.80 -6.28 14.77
N ALA A 14 -3.46 -6.64 13.68
CA ALA A 14 -3.63 -5.86 12.47
C ALA A 14 -3.75 -4.36 12.78
N ALA A 15 -2.99 -3.55 12.06
CA ALA A 15 -3.05 -2.11 12.17
C ALA A 15 -4.43 -1.61 11.71
N SER A 16 -5.36 -1.55 12.65
CA SER A 16 -6.66 -0.91 12.45
C SER A 16 -6.46 0.60 12.48
N ASN A 17 -6.35 1.19 11.29
CA ASN A 17 -6.87 2.53 11.04
C ASN A 17 -7.48 2.54 9.64
N GLY A 18 -8.62 1.85 9.52
CA GLY A 18 -9.64 2.04 8.48
C GLY A 18 -9.48 1.36 7.11
N GLY A 19 -8.33 0.74 6.79
CA GLY A 19 -8.08 0.12 5.49
C GLY A 19 -8.11 -1.42 5.47
N THR A 20 -8.24 -2.00 4.28
CA THR A 20 -7.94 -3.44 4.01
C THR A 20 -6.47 -3.59 3.63
N THR A 21 -5.90 -4.79 3.63
CA THR A 21 -4.56 -5.05 3.07
C THR A 21 -4.66 -5.56 1.62
N ILE A 22 -3.56 -5.50 0.87
CA ILE A 22 -3.50 -6.08 -0.48
C ILE A 22 -3.97 -7.54 -0.46
N ALA A 23 -3.44 -8.37 0.45
CA ALA A 23 -3.84 -9.79 0.56
C ALA A 23 -5.30 -9.99 0.97
N GLN A 24 -5.82 -9.16 1.87
CA GLN A 24 -7.23 -9.26 2.26
C GLN A 24 -8.17 -8.87 1.11
N LEU A 25 -7.83 -7.82 0.36
CA LEU A 25 -8.64 -7.41 -0.79
C LEU A 25 -8.64 -8.47 -1.88
N ASP A 26 -7.47 -9.05 -2.13
CA ASP A 26 -7.30 -10.06 -3.16
C ASP A 26 -8.10 -11.34 -2.93
N VAL A 27 -8.07 -11.84 -1.69
CA VAL A 27 -8.90 -12.97 -1.27
C VAL A 27 -10.40 -12.61 -1.33
N ALA A 28 -10.76 -11.39 -0.94
CA ALA A 28 -12.15 -10.92 -1.01
C ALA A 28 -12.67 -10.80 -2.46
N GLU A 29 -11.77 -10.59 -3.43
CA GLU A 29 -12.08 -10.56 -4.87
C GLU A 29 -12.10 -11.95 -5.52
N GLY A 30 -11.86 -13.01 -4.73
CA GLY A 30 -11.98 -14.40 -5.16
C GLY A 30 -10.73 -14.96 -5.83
N HIS A 31 -9.59 -14.27 -5.70
CA HIS A 31 -8.34 -14.81 -6.20
C HIS A 31 -7.67 -15.78 -5.19
N ASP A 32 -6.81 -16.65 -5.71
CA ASP A 32 -6.06 -17.61 -4.90
C ASP A 32 -5.03 -16.88 -4.00
N PRO A 33 -4.95 -17.17 -2.69
CA PRO A 33 -4.00 -16.51 -1.79
C PRO A 33 -2.52 -16.68 -2.19
N ASP A 34 -2.18 -17.65 -3.04
CA ASP A 34 -0.80 -17.91 -3.46
C ASP A 34 -0.47 -17.37 -4.86
N HIS A 35 -1.40 -16.67 -5.52
CA HIS A 35 -1.14 -16.16 -6.87
C HIS A 35 -0.30 -14.86 -6.90
N MET A 36 -0.19 -14.16 -5.76
CA MET A 36 0.61 -12.92 -5.70
C MET A 36 2.11 -13.24 -5.76
N ALA A 37 2.84 -12.52 -6.61
CA ALA A 37 4.29 -12.61 -6.61
C ALA A 37 4.93 -12.06 -5.33
N PRO A 38 6.10 -12.61 -4.94
CA PRO A 38 6.81 -12.26 -3.71
C PRO A 38 7.29 -10.79 -3.62
N GLY A 39 7.20 -10.01 -4.70
CA GLY A 39 7.63 -8.61 -4.72
C GLY A 39 6.55 -7.58 -4.35
N ILE A 40 5.31 -8.00 -4.11
CA ILE A 40 4.23 -7.13 -3.64
C ILE A 40 3.98 -7.42 -2.15
N PRO A 41 4.17 -6.44 -1.24
CA PRO A 41 3.96 -6.66 0.18
C PRO A 41 2.48 -6.88 0.48
N ARG A 42 2.16 -8.11 0.88
CA ARG A 42 0.79 -8.60 1.14
C ARG A 42 0.07 -7.81 2.24
N ASP A 43 0.83 -7.31 3.19
CA ASP A 43 0.39 -6.55 4.36
C ASP A 43 0.33 -5.03 4.10
N PHE A 44 0.69 -4.57 2.90
CA PHE A 44 0.59 -3.15 2.57
C PHE A 44 -0.88 -2.70 2.65
N PRO A 45 -1.17 -1.60 3.36
CA PRO A 45 -2.53 -1.16 3.58
C PRO A 45 -3.08 -0.43 2.35
N LEU A 46 -4.38 -0.60 2.12
CA LEU A 46 -5.16 0.05 1.07
C LEU A 46 -6.25 0.92 1.71
N PRO A 47 -6.56 2.10 1.15
CA PRO A 47 -7.62 2.96 1.67
C PRO A 47 -8.99 2.26 1.65
N PRO A 48 -9.89 2.57 2.58
CA PRO A 48 -11.28 2.11 2.50
C PRO A 48 -11.93 2.51 1.18
N GLY A 49 -12.74 1.61 0.61
CA GLY A 49 -13.35 1.77 -0.72
C GLY A 49 -12.54 1.16 -1.87
N SER A 50 -11.31 0.69 -1.60
CA SER A 50 -10.49 -0.04 -2.58
C SER A 50 -11.17 -1.32 -3.05
N HIS A 51 -11.22 -1.52 -4.37
CA HIS A 51 -11.73 -2.74 -5.03
C HIS A 51 -11.15 -2.87 -6.45
N GLY A 52 -11.38 -4.00 -7.11
CA GLY A 52 -10.85 -4.29 -8.45
C GLY A 52 -9.33 -4.30 -8.48
N LEU A 53 -8.71 -5.00 -7.54
CA LEU A 53 -7.27 -5.19 -7.44
C LEU A 53 -6.76 -5.93 -8.68
N VAL A 54 -5.75 -5.34 -9.32
CA VAL A 54 -4.99 -5.98 -10.39
C VAL A 54 -3.52 -5.87 -10.03
N VAL A 55 -2.85 -7.01 -9.88
CA VAL A 55 -1.42 -7.08 -9.59
C VAL A 55 -0.63 -7.53 -10.82
N ASN A 56 0.48 -6.86 -11.10
CA ASN A 56 1.47 -7.31 -12.07
C ASN A 56 2.73 -7.74 -11.31
N SER A 57 2.81 -9.05 -11.14
CA SER A 57 3.87 -9.79 -10.48
C SER A 57 5.28 -9.52 -11.02
N SER A 58 5.41 -9.33 -12.34
CA SER A 58 6.71 -9.14 -13.00
C SER A 58 7.28 -7.75 -12.79
N LEU A 59 6.43 -6.76 -12.45
CA LEU A 59 6.82 -5.35 -12.32
C LEU A 59 6.63 -4.82 -10.88
N THR A 60 6.29 -5.67 -9.92
CA THR A 60 6.00 -5.30 -8.52
C THR A 60 5.03 -4.11 -8.39
N ILE A 61 4.02 -4.10 -9.26
CA ILE A 61 3.01 -3.06 -9.40
C ILE A 61 1.64 -3.64 -9.10
N GLY A 62 0.79 -2.85 -8.44
CA GLY A 62 -0.64 -3.13 -8.38
C GLY A 62 -1.48 -1.88 -8.62
N THR A 63 -2.75 -2.11 -8.95
CA THR A 63 -3.74 -1.08 -9.21
C THR A 63 -5.03 -1.45 -8.48
N VAL A 64 -5.69 -0.47 -7.88
CA VAL A 64 -7.04 -0.59 -7.32
C VAL A 64 -7.92 0.55 -7.82
N LYS A 65 -9.22 0.30 -7.81
CA LYS A 65 -10.29 1.26 -8.09
C LYS A 65 -10.95 1.71 -6.79
N GLY A 66 -11.74 2.78 -6.86
CA GLY A 66 -12.49 3.33 -5.73
C GLY A 66 -11.68 4.23 -4.80
N VAL A 67 -10.47 4.61 -5.22
CA VAL A 67 -9.59 5.51 -4.47
C VAL A 67 -9.21 6.68 -5.36
N ASP A 68 -9.68 7.88 -5.01
CA ASP A 68 -9.29 9.13 -5.66
C ASP A 68 -8.06 9.78 -4.98
N GLU A 69 -7.62 10.93 -5.51
CA GLU A 69 -6.45 11.64 -5.00
C GLU A 69 -6.64 12.12 -3.56
N LYS A 70 -7.84 12.58 -3.19
CA LYS A 70 -8.12 13.12 -1.85
C LYS A 70 -8.12 12.00 -0.81
N GLN A 71 -8.75 10.87 -1.14
CA GLN A 71 -8.76 9.68 -0.31
C GLN A 71 -7.33 9.12 -0.13
N ALA A 72 -6.54 9.07 -1.20
CA ALA A 72 -5.15 8.63 -1.12
C ALA A 72 -4.31 9.55 -0.21
N ILE A 73 -4.42 10.88 -0.36
CA ILE A 73 -3.71 11.85 0.50
C ILE A 73 -4.12 11.68 1.97
N ALA A 74 -5.43 11.66 2.23
CA ALA A 74 -5.98 11.57 3.58
C ALA A 74 -5.59 10.27 4.28
N PHE A 75 -5.41 9.18 3.53
CA PHE A 75 -5.00 7.89 4.08
C PHE A 75 -3.48 7.77 4.25
N TYR A 76 -2.71 8.04 3.21
CA TYR A 76 -1.29 7.68 3.19
C TYR A 76 -0.38 8.69 3.87
N LYS A 77 -0.68 9.99 3.85
CA LYS A 77 0.19 10.97 4.54
C LYS A 77 0.25 10.71 6.05
N PRO A 78 -0.88 10.54 6.76
CA PRO A 78 -0.85 10.18 8.18
C PRO A 78 -0.24 8.80 8.43
N TYR A 79 -0.53 7.81 7.56
CA TYR A 79 0.03 6.46 7.66
C TYR A 79 1.57 6.48 7.61
N PHE A 80 2.15 7.16 6.62
CA PHE A 80 3.61 7.26 6.47
C PHE A 80 4.25 7.98 7.64
N GLN A 81 3.64 9.08 8.10
CA GLN A 81 4.13 9.81 9.27
C GLN A 81 4.12 8.94 10.54
N ALA A 82 3.02 8.23 10.80
CA ALA A 82 2.88 7.37 11.98
C ALA A 82 3.84 6.17 11.96
N ARG A 83 4.19 5.67 10.77
CA ARG A 83 5.10 4.52 10.59
C ARG A 83 6.57 4.90 10.41
N GLN A 84 6.91 6.19 10.54
CA GLN A 84 8.28 6.69 10.31
C GLN A 84 8.79 6.39 8.88
N TRP A 85 7.93 6.55 7.88
CA TRP A 85 8.33 6.53 6.47
C TRP A 85 8.70 7.96 6.05
N ASP A 86 9.83 8.11 5.38
CA ASP A 86 10.28 9.36 4.80
C ASP A 86 9.61 9.55 3.43
N ILE A 87 8.78 10.59 3.30
CA ILE A 87 8.22 11.01 2.01
C ILE A 87 9.34 11.69 1.20
N ARG A 88 9.79 11.03 0.13
CA ARG A 88 10.89 11.49 -0.75
C ARG A 88 10.40 12.37 -1.89
N ARG A 89 9.18 12.13 -2.36
CA ARG A 89 8.53 12.93 -3.40
C ARG A 89 7.05 13.02 -3.10
N ASP A 90 6.51 14.22 -3.24
CA ASP A 90 5.09 14.52 -3.08
C ASP A 90 4.70 15.50 -4.19
N VAL A 91 3.80 15.05 -5.07
CA VAL A 91 3.29 15.84 -6.18
C VAL A 91 1.77 15.82 -6.09
N GLU A 92 1.18 16.97 -5.80
CA GLU A 92 -0.26 17.17 -5.78
C GLU A 92 -0.67 18.10 -6.90
N ALA A 93 -1.65 17.69 -7.69
CA ALA A 93 -2.29 18.49 -8.72
C ALA A 93 -3.81 18.27 -8.65
N PRO A 94 -4.63 19.18 -9.17
CA PRO A 94 -6.08 18.95 -9.22
C PRO A 94 -6.42 17.62 -9.92
N GLY A 95 -7.06 16.72 -9.19
CA GLY A 95 -7.44 15.39 -9.68
C GLY A 95 -6.31 14.36 -9.77
N PHE A 96 -5.13 14.66 -9.24
CA PHE A 96 -3.99 13.74 -9.28
C PHE A 96 -3.04 13.92 -8.09
N VAL A 97 -2.56 12.80 -7.55
CA VAL A 97 -1.48 12.79 -6.57
C VAL A 97 -0.45 11.73 -6.92
N LYS A 98 0.82 12.01 -6.63
CA LYS A 98 1.91 11.03 -6.61
C LYS A 98 2.75 11.19 -5.35
N ILE A 99 2.82 10.13 -4.54
CA ILE A 99 3.62 10.09 -3.31
C ILE A 99 4.64 8.97 -3.43
N THR A 100 5.92 9.28 -3.25
CA THR A 100 6.98 8.28 -3.07
C THR A 100 7.47 8.36 -1.63
N ALA A 101 7.35 7.27 -0.89
CA ALA A 101 7.78 7.16 0.49
C ALA A 101 8.67 5.93 0.69
N CYS A 102 9.65 6.03 1.60
CA CYS A 102 10.54 4.95 1.96
C CYS A 102 10.56 4.76 3.47
N GLU A 103 10.61 3.50 3.91
CA GLU A 103 10.89 3.20 5.32
C GLU A 103 12.22 3.82 5.74
N LYS A 104 12.27 4.43 6.92
CA LYS A 104 13.51 5.00 7.46
C LYS A 104 14.62 3.96 7.65
N ALA A 105 14.24 2.70 7.91
CA ALA A 105 15.16 1.55 7.94
C ALA A 105 15.71 1.16 6.56
N GLY A 106 15.17 1.72 5.47
CA GLY A 106 15.63 1.53 4.09
C GLY A 106 15.33 0.15 3.52
N SER A 107 14.43 -0.63 4.12
CA SER A 107 14.02 -1.95 3.67
C SER A 107 13.07 -1.90 2.48
N GLN A 108 12.22 -0.87 2.41
CA GLN A 108 11.16 -0.80 1.42
C GLN A 108 10.85 0.65 1.01
N CYS A 109 10.52 0.83 -0.26
CA CYS A 109 9.95 2.07 -0.77
C CYS A 109 8.67 1.75 -1.54
N VAL A 110 7.76 2.72 -1.58
CA VAL A 110 6.54 2.65 -2.35
C VAL A 110 6.39 3.93 -3.15
N THR A 111 5.96 3.81 -4.40
CA THR A 111 5.42 4.94 -5.17
C THR A 111 3.95 4.69 -5.41
N LEU A 112 3.14 5.64 -4.96
CA LEU A 112 1.70 5.67 -5.11
C LEU A 112 1.36 6.77 -6.12
N SER A 113 0.41 6.50 -7.00
CA SER A 113 -0.23 7.54 -7.81
C SER A 113 -1.72 7.29 -7.84
N ALA A 114 -2.52 8.29 -7.46
CA ALA A 114 -3.96 8.23 -7.55
C ALA A 114 -4.50 9.37 -8.41
N SER A 115 -5.55 9.08 -9.16
CA SER A 115 -6.25 10.07 -9.98
C SER A 115 -7.75 9.96 -9.72
N SER A 116 -8.42 11.10 -9.63
CA SER A 116 -9.88 11.11 -9.75
C SER A 116 -10.25 10.52 -11.11
N GLY A 117 -11.27 9.66 -11.14
CA GLY A 117 -11.87 9.32 -12.41
C GLY A 117 -12.36 10.60 -13.07
N GLY A 118 -12.15 10.75 -14.37
CA GLY A 118 -12.43 12.00 -15.07
C GLY A 118 -13.91 12.43 -15.02
N MET A 119 -14.28 13.39 -15.87
CA MET A 119 -15.69 13.76 -16.04
C MET A 119 -16.46 12.52 -16.52
N THR A 120 -17.45 12.07 -15.72
CA THR A 120 -18.34 10.89 -15.88
C THR A 120 -17.87 9.61 -15.15
N ASN A 121 -18.61 9.25 -14.09
CA ASN A 121 -18.83 7.93 -13.44
C ASN A 121 -17.68 6.91 -13.34
N THR A 122 -16.45 7.30 -13.62
CA THR A 122 -15.29 6.44 -13.57
C THR A 122 -14.83 6.46 -12.12
N PRO A 123 -14.70 5.30 -11.45
CA PRO A 123 -14.16 5.30 -10.10
C PRO A 123 -12.72 5.83 -10.11
N GLY A 124 -12.32 6.50 -9.03
CA GLY A 124 -10.92 6.88 -8.82
C GLY A 124 -10.02 5.64 -8.93
N VAL A 125 -8.81 5.83 -9.46
CA VAL A 125 -7.84 4.75 -9.64
C VAL A 125 -6.57 5.11 -8.90
N MET A 126 -6.06 4.16 -8.11
CA MET A 126 -4.76 4.25 -7.48
C MET A 126 -3.88 3.12 -7.97
N ARG A 127 -2.67 3.48 -8.38
CA ARG A 127 -1.57 2.57 -8.67
C ARG A 127 -0.52 2.66 -7.59
N PHE A 128 0.07 1.53 -7.24
CA PHE A 128 1.20 1.42 -6.34
C PHE A 128 2.30 0.56 -6.96
N SER A 129 3.55 0.89 -6.65
CA SER A 129 4.72 0.13 -7.08
C SER A 129 5.75 0.04 -5.97
N PHE A 130 6.36 -1.12 -5.82
CA PHE A 130 7.42 -1.38 -4.85
C PHE A 130 8.75 -1.55 -5.59
N PRO A 131 9.45 -0.45 -5.92
CA PRO A 131 10.73 -0.54 -6.60
C PRO A 131 11.72 -1.34 -5.75
N GLN A 132 12.49 -2.20 -6.41
CA GLN A 132 13.58 -2.91 -5.75
C GLN A 132 14.65 -1.91 -5.30
N LYS A 133 15.32 -2.22 -4.18
CA LYS A 133 16.25 -1.33 -3.46
C LYS A 133 17.34 -0.70 -4.34
N ASP A 134 17.67 -1.31 -5.48
CA ASP A 134 18.70 -0.86 -6.41
C ASP A 134 18.26 0.21 -7.43
N THR A 135 16.97 0.55 -7.54
CA THR A 135 16.45 1.48 -8.57
C THR A 135 16.24 2.92 -8.12
N LEU A 136 16.56 3.27 -6.88
CA LEU A 136 16.28 4.60 -6.29
C LEU A 136 17.53 5.48 -6.06
N ARG A 137 18.59 5.29 -6.85
CA ARG A 137 19.77 6.16 -6.86
C ARG A 137 19.51 7.53 -7.47
#